data_AF-A0AAD8NY50-F1
#
_entry.id   AF-A0AAD8NY50-F1
#
_cell.length_a   1.000
_cell.length_b   1.000
_cell.length_c   1.000
_cell.angle_alpha   90.00
_cell.angle_beta   90.00
_cell.angle_gamma   90.00
#
_symmetry.space_group_name_H-M   'P 1'
#
loop_
_entity.id
_entity.type
_entity.pdbx_description
1 polymer ?
#
loop_
_entity_poly.entity_id
_entity_poly.type
_entity_poly.pdbx_seq_one_letter_code
_entity_poly.pdbx_strand_id
1 'polypeptide(L)'
;MSNFPDGFYPRARFQLRSVNEPGQPEVVEKLYADRPEYFNLKVYHGGYFTGMPGRTYDYGSITFVDFLKVHEFTVSEMYLIYPEFGYEFIPRNLWFYFKHLVGDLDTGLFPLRNSEDVTLLTSYIGVNGVREIKLYVVTEELNEDTGKDVKSETWRPHVREDAPVCRRLF
;
A
#
# COMPACT_ATOMS: atom_id res chain seq x y z
N MET A 1 3.12 -4.40 31.80
CA MET A 1 2.12 -3.52 31.17
C MET A 1 2.79 -2.85 30.00
N SER A 2 2.49 -3.28 28.78
CA SER A 2 3.08 -2.76 27.55
C SER A 2 2.38 -1.46 27.16
N ASN A 3 3.12 -0.35 27.21
CA ASN A 3 2.66 0.94 26.69
C ASN A 3 2.74 0.88 25.16
N PHE A 4 1.60 0.78 24.49
CA PHE A 4 1.54 0.96 23.04
C PHE A 4 1.40 2.46 22.73
N PRO A 5 2.13 3.00 21.74
CA PRO A 5 2.01 4.41 21.34
C PRO A 5 0.64 4.70 20.70
N ASP A 6 0.25 5.97 20.73
CA ASP A 6 -1.00 6.46 20.12
C ASP A 6 -1.11 6.01 18.64
N GLY A 7 -2.30 5.54 18.26
CA GLY A 7 -2.57 4.94 16.94
C GLY A 7 -2.59 3.40 16.92
N PHE A 8 -2.45 2.74 18.07
CA PHE A 8 -2.69 1.30 18.18
C PHE A 8 -4.20 1.02 18.13
N TYR A 9 -4.73 0.68 16.95
CA TYR A 9 -6.10 0.20 16.79
C TYR A 9 -6.20 -1.21 17.39
N PRO A 10 -6.84 -1.41 18.56
CA PRO A 10 -6.74 -2.67 19.31
C PRO A 10 -7.46 -3.86 18.65
N ARG A 11 -8.07 -3.65 17.48
CA ARG A 11 -8.72 -4.68 16.65
C ARG A 11 -7.97 -5.00 15.36
N ALA A 12 -6.92 -4.25 15.00
CA ALA A 12 -6.21 -4.41 13.74
C ALA A 12 -4.99 -5.32 13.90
N ARG A 13 -4.74 -6.18 12.90
CA ARG A 13 -3.55 -7.03 12.80
C ARG A 13 -2.31 -6.27 12.34
N PHE A 14 -2.38 -4.95 12.27
CA PHE A 14 -1.39 -4.04 11.70
C PHE A 14 -1.48 -2.66 12.37
N GLN A 15 -0.47 -1.81 12.14
CA GLN A 15 -0.46 -0.41 12.56
C GLN A 15 -0.32 0.51 11.34
N LEU A 16 -1.06 1.62 11.30
CA LEU A 16 -0.90 2.64 10.27
C LEU A 16 0.02 3.76 10.73
N ARG A 17 0.93 4.20 9.86
CA ARG A 17 1.73 5.42 10.04
C ARG A 17 1.66 6.30 8.78
N SER A 18 1.42 7.60 8.97
CA SER A 18 1.46 8.60 7.90
C SER A 18 2.88 9.16 7.72
N VAL A 19 3.19 9.73 6.55
CA VAL A 19 4.54 10.20 6.13
C VAL A 19 5.14 11.30 7.01
N ASN A 20 4.39 11.89 7.94
CA ASN A 20 4.95 12.89 8.86
C ASN A 20 6.03 12.32 9.80
N GLU A 21 6.19 11.00 9.84
CA GLU A 21 7.37 10.33 10.36
C GLU A 21 7.96 9.43 9.26
N PRO A 22 8.90 9.92 8.42
CA PRO A 22 9.58 9.05 7.48
C PRO A 22 10.24 7.94 8.29
N GLY A 23 9.77 6.71 8.11
CA GLY A 23 10.50 5.54 8.56
C GLY A 23 11.84 5.56 7.84
N GLN A 24 12.86 6.12 8.46
CA GLN A 24 14.22 6.02 7.95
C GLN A 24 14.50 4.51 7.76
N PRO A 25 15.17 4.09 6.69
CA PRO A 25 15.45 2.67 6.45
C PRO A 25 16.05 1.97 7.68
N GLU A 26 16.90 2.68 8.44
CA GLU A 26 17.48 2.21 9.70
C GLU A 26 16.45 1.92 10.80
N VAL A 27 15.34 2.66 10.85
CA VAL A 27 14.23 2.44 11.79
C VAL A 27 13.49 1.16 11.41
N VAL A 28 13.24 0.94 10.12
CA VAL A 28 12.60 -0.29 9.63
C VAL A 28 13.48 -1.50 9.95
N GLU A 29 14.77 -1.44 9.60
CA GLU A 29 15.71 -2.53 9.90
C GLU A 29 15.76 -2.85 11.39
N LYS A 30 15.86 -1.83 12.25
CA LYS A 30 15.86 -2.02 13.71
C LYS A 30 14.53 -2.56 14.24
N LEU A 31 13.39 -2.12 13.68
CA LEU A 31 12.06 -2.52 14.13
C LEU A 31 11.75 -3.99 13.86
N TYR A 32 12.31 -4.53 12.78
CA TYR A 32 12.07 -5.91 12.34
C TYR A 32 13.27 -6.85 12.52
N ALA A 33 14.38 -6.37 13.12
CA ALA A 33 15.62 -7.13 13.28
C ALA A 33 15.43 -8.46 14.02
N ASP A 34 14.59 -8.47 15.05
CA ASP A 34 14.28 -9.63 15.89
C ASP A 34 12.93 -10.29 15.54
N ARG A 35 12.32 -9.88 14.42
CA ARG A 35 10.93 -10.20 14.03
C ARG A 35 10.83 -10.64 12.58
N PRO A 36 11.49 -11.75 12.18
CA PRO A 36 11.52 -12.21 10.79
C PRO A 36 10.15 -12.60 10.23
N GLU A 37 9.17 -12.87 11.08
CA GLU A 37 7.80 -13.20 10.71
C GLU A 37 6.95 -11.96 10.36
N TYR A 38 7.49 -10.75 10.55
CA TYR A 38 6.81 -9.49 10.28
C TYR A 38 7.46 -8.68 9.16
N PHE A 39 6.65 -7.88 8.48
CA PHE A 39 7.07 -6.91 7.47
C PHE A 39 6.15 -5.69 7.47
N ASN A 40 6.53 -4.67 6.71
CA ASN A 40 5.69 -3.51 6.43
C ASN A 40 5.42 -3.32 4.94
N LEU A 41 4.30 -2.66 4.65
CA LEU A 41 3.99 -2.12 3.34
C LEU A 41 4.18 -0.61 3.33
N LYS A 42 4.86 -0.12 2.30
CA LYS A 42 4.81 1.29 1.88
C LYS A 42 3.78 1.39 0.75
N VAL A 43 2.57 1.81 1.11
CA VAL A 43 1.41 1.82 0.21
C VAL A 43 1.25 3.19 -0.44
N TYR A 44 1.32 3.24 -1.77
CA TYR A 44 0.99 4.39 -2.59
C TYR A 44 -0.47 4.26 -3.02
N HIS A 45 -1.31 5.22 -2.65
CA HIS A 45 -2.75 5.17 -2.90
C HIS A 45 -3.31 6.53 -3.26
N GLY A 46 -4.49 6.58 -3.87
CA GLY A 46 -5.14 7.83 -4.25
C GLY A 46 -4.50 8.55 -5.44
N GLY A 47 -3.56 7.92 -6.13
CA GLY A 47 -2.92 8.41 -7.35
C GLY A 47 -3.15 7.47 -8.53
N TYR A 48 -2.39 7.70 -9.61
CA TYR A 48 -2.49 6.89 -10.83
C TYR A 48 -1.11 6.70 -11.49
N PHE A 49 -0.98 5.66 -12.32
CA PHE A 49 0.21 5.45 -13.12
C PHE A 49 0.22 6.30 -14.39
N THR A 50 1.35 6.92 -14.71
CA THR A 50 1.55 7.58 -16.00
C THR A 50 1.81 6.56 -17.13
N GLY A 51 1.79 7.06 -18.37
CA GLY A 51 2.06 6.24 -19.56
C GLY A 51 3.51 5.74 -19.61
N MET A 52 3.74 4.65 -20.33
CA MET A 52 5.09 4.16 -20.63
C MET A 52 5.69 4.92 -21.84
N PRO A 53 7.02 5.02 -21.95
CA PRO A 53 8.04 4.62 -20.95
C PRO A 53 8.25 5.69 -19.87
N GLY A 54 8.95 5.32 -18.80
CA GLY A 54 9.24 6.20 -17.67
C GLY A 54 8.07 6.36 -16.73
N ARG A 55 7.24 5.31 -16.57
CA ARG A 55 6.05 5.34 -15.72
C ARG A 55 6.40 5.80 -14.31
N THR A 56 5.58 6.71 -13.79
CA THR A 56 5.56 7.23 -12.43
C THR A 56 4.19 6.94 -11.80
N TYR A 57 4.08 7.15 -10.48
CA TYR A 57 2.81 7.11 -9.77
C TYR A 57 2.54 8.51 -9.19
N ASP A 58 1.62 9.24 -9.80
CA ASP A 58 1.44 10.67 -9.57
C ASP A 58 0.20 10.97 -8.73
N TYR A 59 0.22 12.12 -8.04
CA TYR A 59 -0.89 12.67 -7.23
C TYR A 59 -1.38 11.81 -6.05
N GLY A 60 -0.68 10.72 -5.73
CA GLY A 60 -1.00 9.85 -4.62
C GLY A 60 -0.53 10.32 -3.25
N SER A 61 -1.03 9.64 -2.23
CA SER A 61 -0.52 9.68 -0.86
C SER A 61 0.25 8.39 -0.55
N ILE A 62 1.07 8.44 0.49
CA ILE A 62 1.79 7.27 0.99
C ILE A 62 1.31 6.99 2.41
N THR A 63 0.97 5.74 2.68
CA THR A 63 0.67 5.24 4.03
C THR A 63 1.52 4.01 4.30
N PHE A 64 2.09 3.93 5.51
CA PHE A 64 2.81 2.76 5.97
C PHE A 64 1.87 1.85 6.75
N VAL A 65 1.93 0.55 6.45
CA VAL A 65 1.19 -0.50 7.14
C VAL A 65 2.21 -1.43 7.79
N ASP A 66 2.37 -1.32 9.10
CA ASP A 66 3.37 -2.04 9.87
C ASP A 66 2.82 -3.29 10.56
N PHE A 67 3.75 -4.17 10.95
CA PHE A 67 3.49 -5.39 11.70
C PHE A 67 2.56 -6.40 10.99
N LEU A 68 2.61 -6.43 9.66
CA LEU A 68 1.96 -7.48 8.90
C LEU A 68 2.74 -8.77 9.07
N LYS A 69 2.05 -9.88 9.34
CA LYS A 69 2.66 -11.20 9.45
C LYS A 69 2.74 -11.88 8.10
N VAL A 70 3.91 -12.42 7.77
CA VAL A 70 4.18 -13.08 6.48
C VAL A 70 3.18 -14.20 6.19
N HIS A 71 2.89 -15.05 7.17
CA HIS A 71 2.03 -16.22 6.99
C HIS A 71 0.52 -15.94 7.08
N GLU A 72 0.13 -14.75 7.52
CA GLU A 72 -1.28 -14.36 7.64
C GLU A 72 -1.71 -13.37 6.55
N PHE A 73 -0.77 -12.77 5.84
CA PHE A 73 -1.07 -11.79 4.81
C PHE A 73 -1.76 -12.42 3.59
N THR A 74 -2.83 -11.79 3.13
CA THR A 74 -3.61 -12.23 1.97
C THR A 74 -4.05 -11.02 1.13
N VAL A 75 -4.52 -11.27 -0.09
CA VAL A 75 -5.17 -10.24 -0.90
C VAL A 75 -6.41 -9.66 -0.20
N SER A 76 -7.17 -10.51 0.50
CA SER A 76 -8.34 -10.08 1.28
C SER A 76 -7.98 -9.11 2.41
N GLU A 77 -6.81 -9.26 3.02
CA GLU A 77 -6.30 -8.33 4.04
C GLU A 77 -6.16 -6.90 3.47
N MET A 78 -5.75 -6.76 2.20
CA MET A 78 -5.66 -5.44 1.56
C MET A 78 -7.01 -4.74 1.43
N TYR A 79 -8.10 -5.49 1.22
CA TYR A 79 -9.45 -4.93 1.20
C TYR A 79 -9.93 -4.50 2.61
N LEU A 80 -9.37 -5.08 3.67
CA LEU A 80 -9.63 -4.65 5.05
C LEU A 80 -8.77 -3.43 5.43
N ILE A 81 -7.55 -3.35 4.92
CA ILE A 81 -6.62 -2.24 5.16
C ILE A 81 -7.06 -0.98 4.39
N TYR A 82 -7.56 -1.11 3.16
CA TYR A 82 -7.85 0.04 2.29
C TYR A 82 -8.80 1.09 2.91
N PRO A 83 -9.93 0.73 3.56
CA PRO A 83 -10.79 1.69 4.24
C PRO A 83 -10.10 2.45 5.38
N GLU A 84 -9.09 1.85 6.02
CA GLU A 84 -8.34 2.46 7.11
C GLU A 84 -7.43 3.60 6.62
N PHE A 85 -7.20 3.73 5.30
CA PHE A 85 -6.59 4.93 4.70
C PHE A 85 -7.51 6.15 4.69
N GLY A 86 -8.75 5.99 5.19
CA GLY A 86 -9.76 7.04 5.24
C GLY A 86 -10.75 7.00 4.11
N TYR A 87 -10.71 6.01 3.21
CA TYR A 87 -11.66 5.91 2.11
C TYR A 87 -13.02 5.41 2.59
N GLU A 88 -14.08 6.11 2.20
CA GLU A 88 -15.45 5.77 2.63
C GLU A 88 -15.98 4.49 2.00
N PHE A 89 -15.53 4.19 0.77
CA PHE A 89 -16.00 3.06 -0.02
C PHE A 89 -14.82 2.32 -0.68
N ILE A 90 -15.02 1.03 -0.94
CA ILE A 90 -14.12 0.19 -1.73
C ILE A 90 -14.63 0.21 -3.18
N PRO A 91 -13.87 0.77 -4.14
CA PRO A 91 -14.26 0.78 -5.54
C PRO A 91 -14.33 -0.64 -6.12
N ARG A 92 -15.22 -0.88 -7.09
CA ARG A 92 -15.30 -2.19 -7.78
C ARG A 92 -14.04 -2.51 -8.59
N ASN A 93 -13.36 -1.49 -9.10
CA ASN A 93 -12.16 -1.62 -9.93
C ASN A 93 -10.91 -1.23 -9.13
N LEU A 94 -10.79 -1.77 -7.92
CA LEU A 94 -9.63 -1.57 -7.05
C LEU A 94 -8.58 -2.63 -7.35
N TRP A 95 -7.39 -2.19 -7.76
CA TRP A 95 -6.28 -3.06 -8.13
C TRP A 95 -5.06 -2.80 -7.24
N PHE A 96 -4.41 -3.89 -6.83
CA PHE A 96 -3.19 -3.85 -6.03
C PHE A 96 -2.01 -4.34 -6.87
N TYR A 97 -0.90 -3.61 -6.82
CA TYR A 97 0.34 -3.96 -7.48
C TYR A 97 1.50 -3.84 -6.50
N PHE A 98 2.48 -4.74 -6.53
CA PHE A 98 3.72 -4.60 -5.79
C PHE A 98 4.90 -4.44 -6.74
N LYS A 99 5.91 -3.70 -6.28
CA LYS A 99 7.12 -3.46 -7.08
C LYS A 99 8.18 -4.52 -6.80
N HIS A 100 8.71 -5.10 -7.87
CA HIS A 100 9.86 -5.98 -7.87
C HIS A 100 11.11 -5.25 -7.35
N LEU A 101 11.99 -5.98 -6.68
CA LEU A 101 13.17 -5.42 -6.01
C LEU A 101 14.12 -4.70 -6.98
N VAL A 102 14.31 -5.27 -8.17
CA VAL A 102 15.32 -4.79 -9.16
C VAL A 102 14.70 -3.94 -10.29
N GLY A 103 13.40 -4.08 -10.58
CA GLY A 103 12.77 -3.43 -11.73
C GLY A 103 12.28 -2.00 -11.42
N ASP A 104 12.02 -1.22 -12.47
CA ASP A 104 11.31 0.06 -12.38
C ASP A 104 9.78 -0.14 -12.47
N LEU A 105 9.00 0.92 -12.66
CA LEU A 105 7.54 0.79 -12.80
C LEU A 105 7.08 0.36 -14.20
N ASP A 106 7.97 0.39 -15.19
CA ASP A 106 7.68 -0.11 -16.53
C ASP A 106 7.77 -1.64 -16.57
N THR A 107 8.79 -2.20 -15.90
CA THR A 107 9.17 -3.62 -16.01
C THR A 107 9.00 -4.41 -14.71
N GLY A 108 8.96 -3.73 -13.58
CA GLY A 108 8.97 -4.32 -12.25
C GLY A 108 7.65 -4.25 -11.50
N LEU A 109 6.52 -4.02 -12.19
CA LEU A 109 5.22 -3.93 -11.53
C LEU A 109 4.45 -5.25 -11.64
N PHE A 110 4.22 -5.89 -10.51
CA PHE A 110 3.55 -7.20 -10.44
C PHE A 110 2.19 -7.03 -9.77
N PRO A 111 1.15 -7.70 -10.28
CA PRO A 111 -0.17 -7.63 -9.67
C PRO A 111 -0.25 -8.46 -8.39
N LEU A 112 -1.14 -8.08 -7.46
CA LEU A 112 -1.48 -8.85 -6.27
C LEU A 112 -2.96 -9.27 -6.33
N ARG A 113 -3.26 -10.38 -7.01
CA ARG A 113 -4.63 -10.83 -7.31
C ARG A 113 -5.01 -12.12 -6.60
N ASN A 114 -4.04 -13.00 -6.38
CA ASN A 114 -4.30 -14.33 -5.84
C ASN A 114 -3.19 -14.80 -4.88
N SER A 115 -3.32 -16.04 -4.40
CA SER A 115 -2.37 -16.65 -3.47
C SER A 115 -0.98 -16.90 -4.06
N GLU A 116 -0.86 -17.08 -5.37
CA GLU A 116 0.44 -17.23 -6.04
C GLU A 116 1.20 -15.91 -6.03
N ASP A 117 0.51 -14.79 -6.30
CA ASP A 117 1.09 -13.45 -6.21
C ASP A 117 1.53 -13.12 -4.77
N VAL A 118 0.71 -13.49 -3.77
CA VAL A 118 1.07 -13.37 -2.34
C VAL A 118 2.31 -14.20 -2.01
N THR A 119 2.42 -15.41 -2.56
CA THR A 119 3.60 -16.27 -2.38
C THR A 119 4.85 -15.63 -2.97
N LEU A 120 4.74 -15.04 -4.16
CA LEU A 120 5.84 -14.30 -4.79
C LEU A 120 6.25 -13.09 -3.92
N LEU A 121 5.28 -12.28 -3.47
CA LEU A 121 5.54 -11.14 -2.60
C LEU A 121 6.23 -11.56 -1.29
N THR A 122 5.72 -12.59 -0.63
CA THR A 122 6.26 -13.08 0.65
C THR A 122 7.64 -13.74 0.50
N SER A 123 7.98 -14.25 -0.68
CA SER A 123 9.33 -14.76 -0.97
C SER A 123 10.42 -13.68 -0.83
N TYR A 124 10.10 -12.41 -1.13
CA TYR A 124 11.04 -11.29 -0.95
C TYR A 124 11.39 -11.08 0.52
N ILE A 125 10.45 -11.40 1.41
CA ILE A 125 10.64 -11.24 2.86
C ILE A 125 11.45 -12.41 3.41
N GLY A 126 11.08 -13.64 3.04
CA GLY A 126 11.72 -14.86 3.53
C GLY A 126 13.11 -15.09 2.95
N VAL A 127 13.28 -14.96 1.64
CA VAL A 127 14.52 -15.30 0.93
C VAL A 127 15.45 -14.11 0.82
N ASN A 128 14.92 -12.93 0.45
CA ASN A 128 15.74 -11.75 0.24
C ASN A 128 15.91 -10.89 1.49
N GLY A 129 15.25 -11.24 2.61
CA GLY A 129 15.37 -10.53 3.88
C GLY A 129 14.74 -9.13 3.86
N VAL A 130 13.93 -8.82 2.86
CA VAL A 130 13.30 -7.49 2.72
C VAL A 130 12.24 -7.31 3.80
N ARG A 131 12.15 -6.12 4.39
CA ARG A 131 11.18 -5.79 5.45
C ARG A 131 10.20 -4.68 5.09
N GLU A 132 10.47 -3.94 4.02
CA GLU A 132 9.55 -2.96 3.42
C GLU A 132 9.23 -3.37 1.98
N ILE A 133 7.95 -3.58 1.68
CA ILE A 133 7.48 -3.84 0.31
C ILE A 133 6.71 -2.62 -0.19
N LYS A 134 7.02 -2.15 -1.40
CA LYS A 134 6.29 -1.06 -2.05
C LYS A 134 5.06 -1.63 -2.76
N LEU A 135 3.88 -1.12 -2.38
CA LEU A 135 2.59 -1.51 -2.93
C LEU A 135 1.87 -0.29 -3.49
N TYR A 136 1.23 -0.42 -4.64
CA TYR A 136 0.52 0.62 -5.36
C TYR A 136 -0.94 0.22 -5.49
N VAL A 137 -1.83 1.14 -5.15
CA VAL A 137 -3.27 0.98 -5.25
C VAL A 137 -3.75 1.81 -6.42
N VAL A 138 -4.44 1.18 -7.36
CA VAL A 138 -5.01 1.86 -8.53
C VAL A 138 -6.51 1.65 -8.52
N THR A 139 -7.24 2.73 -8.73
CA THR A 139 -8.68 2.69 -8.95
C THR A 139 -8.93 3.07 -10.40
N GLU A 140 -9.47 2.14 -11.18
CA GLU A 140 -9.87 2.45 -12.56
C GLU A 140 -11.31 2.99 -12.55
N GLU A 141 -11.48 4.29 -12.76
CA GLU A 141 -12.80 4.82 -13.09
C GLU A 141 -13.10 4.55 -14.57
N LEU A 142 -13.84 3.48 -14.79
CA LEU A 142 -14.44 3.20 -16.09
C LEU A 142 -15.64 4.11 -16.26
N ASN A 143 -15.70 4.85 -17.37
CA ASN A 143 -16.94 5.51 -17.76
C ASN A 143 -17.99 4.43 -18.10
N GLU A 144 -19.05 4.31 -17.29
CA GLU A 144 -20.06 3.25 -17.42
C GLU A 144 -20.76 3.24 -18.79
N ASP A 145 -20.86 4.39 -19.46
CA ASP A 145 -21.52 4.54 -20.76
C ASP A 145 -20.63 4.18 -21.95
N THR A 146 -19.30 4.23 -21.79
CA THR A 146 -18.36 4.07 -22.91
C THR A 146 -17.34 2.95 -22.71
N GLY A 147 -17.22 2.40 -21.50
CA GLY A 147 -16.21 1.40 -21.14
C GLY A 147 -14.77 1.90 -21.28
N LYS A 148 -14.57 3.23 -21.35
CA LYS A 148 -13.26 3.87 -21.52
C LYS A 148 -12.80 4.53 -20.22
N ASP A 149 -11.49 4.56 -20.02
CA ASP A 149 -10.86 5.24 -18.89
C ASP A 149 -11.24 6.72 -18.88
N VAL A 150 -11.85 7.16 -17.78
CA VAL A 150 -12.01 8.60 -17.52
C VAL A 150 -10.62 9.15 -17.21
N LYS A 151 -10.16 10.11 -18.00
CA LYS A 151 -8.86 10.77 -17.77
C LYS A 151 -8.76 11.19 -16.30
N SER A 152 -7.73 10.71 -15.63
CA SER A 152 -7.37 10.82 -14.21
C SER A 152 -7.24 12.24 -13.64
N GLU A 153 -7.57 13.27 -14.43
CA GLU A 153 -7.29 14.68 -14.13
C GLU A 153 -8.32 15.33 -13.19
N THR A 154 -9.51 14.72 -13.03
CA THR A 154 -10.60 15.22 -12.18
C THR A 154 -10.93 14.34 -10.97
N TRP A 155 -10.25 13.21 -10.80
CA TRP A 155 -10.60 12.25 -9.75
C TRP A 155 -10.18 12.74 -8.36
N ARG A 156 -11.13 12.71 -7.41
CA ARG A 156 -10.87 12.94 -5.99
C ARG A 156 -11.55 11.82 -5.20
N PRO A 157 -10.78 10.98 -4.50
CA PRO A 157 -11.40 10.00 -3.63
C PRO A 157 -12.13 10.70 -2.49
N HIS A 158 -13.27 10.16 -2.08
CA HIS A 158 -13.95 10.62 -0.88
C HIS A 158 -13.20 10.05 0.33
N VAL A 159 -12.54 10.94 1.06
CA VAL A 159 -11.78 10.63 2.26
C VAL A 159 -12.56 11.18 3.45
N ARG A 160 -12.74 10.38 4.50
CA ARG A 160 -13.39 10.80 5.74
C ARG A 160 -12.64 11.97 6.37
N GLU A 161 -13.36 12.91 6.96
CA GLU A 161 -12.78 14.10 7.59
C GLU A 161 -11.85 13.77 8.78
N ASP A 162 -12.06 12.62 9.42
CA ASP A 162 -11.30 12.14 10.59
C ASP A 162 -10.13 11.19 10.23
N ALA A 163 -9.91 10.93 8.94
CA ALA A 163 -8.81 10.09 8.49
C ALA A 163 -7.45 10.66 8.93
N PRO A 164 -6.47 9.81 9.28
CA PRO A 164 -5.11 10.27 9.58
C PRO A 164 -4.61 11.10 8.38
N VAL A 165 -4.38 12.39 8.64
CA VAL A 165 -4.22 13.44 7.63
C VAL A 165 -3.15 13.06 6.60
N CYS A 166 -3.58 12.51 5.45
CA CYS A 166 -2.78 12.39 4.25
C CYS A 166 -2.69 13.77 3.60
N ARG A 167 -1.82 14.64 4.12
CA ARG A 167 -1.51 15.92 3.48
C ARG A 167 -0.70 15.66 2.23
N ARG A 168 -1.19 16.19 1.09
CA ARG A 168 -0.49 16.24 -0.20
C ARG A 168 0.96 16.67 0.01
N LEU A 169 1.90 15.84 -0.45
CA LEU A 169 3.25 16.33 -0.75
C LEU A 169 3.10 17.19 -2.01
N PHE A 170 3.41 18.48 -1.88
CA PHE A 170 3.42 19.45 -2.97
C PHE A 170 4.57 19.19 -3.95
#